data_AF-A0A2D4JED1-F1
#
_entry.id   AF-A0A2D4JED1-F1
#
_cell.length_a   1.000
_cell.length_b   1.000
_cell.length_c   1.000
_cell.angle_alpha   90.00
_cell.angle_beta   90.00
_cell.angle_gamma   90.00
#
_symmetry.space_group_name_H-M   'P 1'
#
loop_
_entity.id
_entity.type
_entity.pdbx_description
1 polymer ?
#
loop_
_entity_poly.entity_id
_entity_poly.type
_entity_poly.pdbx_seq_one_letter_code
_entity_poly.pdbx_strand_id
1 'polypeptide(L)'
;ASFYGESYIQLKVAKTLTETSLKLRFQTSRPDGLLFLASGKEDYFLVELNSGNIQVRINFRTNEQILCSQLHSQLDDLEWHLLEIHHERENITLVIDKNYRTSAMVPDFLVFELNIEYGLYIGGRGTLDVHYLNSTPINFRGCINDVIFNNHDILTSLKSSARNKNIHEVSLSCSNEFFAGEEEPLSFFSSKSYVSFPLWNIQAGGILEYSVQTTAQWGLLIYSSGPLGDFVAMEIENGLIKAHIRMGKNRLELSSLSPVNDNQW
;
A
#
# COMPACT_ATOMS: atom_id res chain seq x y z
N ALA A 1 -2.77 10.38 -3.05
CA ALA A 1 -3.23 9.61 -1.88
C ALA A 1 -2.15 8.62 -1.47
N SER A 2 -1.93 8.43 -0.17
CA SER A 2 -0.93 7.52 0.39
C SER A 2 -1.53 6.17 0.74
N PHE A 3 -0.76 5.12 0.46
CA PHE A 3 -1.05 3.74 0.81
C PHE A 3 0.12 3.18 1.63
N TYR A 4 -0.18 2.48 2.72
CA TYR A 4 0.78 2.13 3.76
C TYR A 4 1.11 0.62 3.80
N GLY A 5 0.69 -0.16 2.78
CA GLY A 5 0.90 -1.62 2.72
C GLY A 5 -0.24 -2.46 3.29
N GLU A 6 -1.18 -1.88 4.04
CA GLU A 6 -2.48 -2.50 4.37
C GLU A 6 -3.66 -1.67 3.83
N SER A 7 -3.33 -0.57 3.17
CA SER A 7 -4.30 0.39 2.66
C SER A 7 -4.97 -0.09 1.40
N TYR A 8 -6.24 0.25 1.23
CA TYR A 8 -6.94 0.02 -0.03
C TYR A 8 -8.12 0.97 -0.20
N ILE A 9 -8.51 1.15 -1.46
CA ILE A 9 -9.79 1.73 -1.85
C ILE A 9 -10.55 0.68 -2.64
N GLN A 10 -11.78 0.38 -2.23
CA GLN A 10 -12.72 -0.43 -2.98
C GLN A 10 -13.89 0.43 -3.44
N LEU A 11 -14.21 0.39 -4.73
CA LEU A 11 -15.43 0.94 -5.31
C LEU A 11 -16.33 -0.20 -5.77
N LYS A 12 -17.52 -0.30 -5.17
CA LYS A 12 -18.54 -1.28 -5.55
C LYS A 12 -19.27 -0.80 -6.80
N VAL A 13 -18.81 -1.26 -7.95
CA VAL A 13 -19.42 -1.00 -9.25
C VAL A 13 -19.54 -2.32 -10.01
N ALA A 14 -20.65 -2.50 -10.72
CA ALA A 14 -20.85 -3.64 -11.60
C ALA A 14 -21.07 -3.12 -13.02
N LYS A 15 -20.24 -3.55 -13.97
CA LYS A 15 -20.27 -3.05 -15.35
C LYS A 15 -19.58 -4.01 -16.30
N THR A 16 -20.14 -4.16 -17.51
CA THR A 16 -19.48 -4.80 -18.64
C THR A 16 -18.92 -3.73 -19.57
N LEU A 17 -17.67 -3.90 -20.00
CA LEU A 17 -16.93 -2.91 -20.77
C LEU A 17 -16.28 -3.56 -21.99
N THR A 18 -16.55 -3.02 -23.17
CA THR A 18 -15.88 -3.42 -24.43
C THR A 18 -14.55 -2.71 -24.64
N GLU A 19 -14.40 -1.54 -24.01
CA GLU A 19 -13.20 -0.71 -24.07
C GLU A 19 -12.88 -0.23 -22.65
N THR A 20 -11.60 -0.20 -22.31
CA THR A 20 -11.15 0.31 -21.02
C THR A 20 -9.95 1.23 -21.17
N SER A 21 -9.92 2.27 -20.35
CA SER A 21 -8.80 3.19 -20.23
C SER A 21 -8.51 3.38 -18.75
N LEU A 22 -7.24 3.26 -18.39
CA LEU A 22 -6.74 3.54 -17.07
C LEU A 22 -5.59 4.51 -17.19
N LYS A 23 -5.68 5.60 -16.43
CA LYS A 23 -4.58 6.52 -16.21
C LYS A 23 -4.34 6.62 -14.72
N LEU A 24 -3.09 6.53 -14.29
CA LEU A 24 -2.71 6.78 -12.91
C LEU A 24 -1.26 7.24 -12.84
N ARG A 25 -0.92 7.90 -11.75
CA ARG A 25 0.47 8.18 -11.39
C ARG A 25 0.80 7.48 -10.10
N PHE A 26 2.02 6.99 -9.96
CA PHE A 26 2.48 6.38 -8.72
C PHE A 26 3.91 6.79 -8.41
N GLN A 27 4.28 6.64 -7.13
CA GLN A 27 5.60 6.91 -6.60
C GLN A 27 5.85 5.95 -5.43
N THR A 28 6.94 5.16 -5.48
CA THR A 28 7.26 4.16 -4.45
C THR A 28 8.74 3.76 -4.47
N SER A 29 9.21 3.20 -3.35
CA SER A 29 10.48 2.46 -3.22
C SER A 29 10.28 0.95 -3.14
N ARG A 30 9.03 0.46 -3.26
CA ARG A 30 8.74 -0.97 -3.21
C ARG A 30 8.75 -1.54 -4.63
N PRO A 31 9.53 -2.61 -4.87
CA PRO A 31 9.59 -3.24 -6.20
C PRO A 31 8.31 -4.00 -6.55
N ASP A 32 7.47 -4.31 -5.56
CA ASP A 32 6.25 -5.08 -5.71
C ASP A 32 5.07 -4.35 -5.07
N GLY A 33 3.91 -4.35 -5.73
CA GLY A 33 2.73 -3.67 -5.22
C GLY A 33 1.53 -3.64 -6.18
N LEU A 34 0.33 -3.95 -5.68
CA LEU A 34 -0.91 -3.84 -6.44
C LEU A 34 -1.31 -2.37 -6.63
N LEU A 35 -1.30 -1.87 -7.86
CA LEU A 35 -1.66 -0.49 -8.17
C LEU A 35 -3.16 -0.35 -8.42
N PHE A 36 -3.72 -1.21 -9.27
CA PHE A 36 -5.12 -1.17 -9.68
C PHE A 36 -5.64 -2.56 -10.02
N LEU A 37 -6.90 -2.82 -9.69
CA LEU A 37 -7.62 -4.02 -10.09
C LEU A 37 -9.08 -3.71 -10.38
N ALA A 38 -9.53 -4.03 -11.59
CA ALA A 38 -10.95 -4.21 -11.89
C ALA A 38 -11.27 -5.71 -11.85
N SER A 39 -12.19 -6.12 -10.99
CA SER A 39 -12.37 -7.52 -10.61
C SER A 39 -13.79 -8.02 -10.92
N GLY A 40 -13.86 -9.12 -11.66
CA GLY A 40 -15.03 -9.96 -11.84
C GLY A 40 -14.80 -11.37 -11.34
N LYS A 41 -15.75 -12.27 -11.60
CA LYS A 41 -15.65 -13.67 -11.17
C LYS A 41 -14.51 -14.42 -11.87
N GLU A 42 -14.45 -14.31 -13.19
CA GLU A 42 -13.39 -14.90 -14.04
C GLU A 42 -12.56 -13.80 -14.73
N ASP A 43 -13.21 -12.68 -15.04
CA ASP A 43 -12.61 -11.56 -15.75
C ASP A 43 -11.88 -10.64 -14.77
N TYR A 44 -10.72 -10.11 -15.18
CA TYR A 44 -10.01 -9.10 -14.41
C TYR A 44 -9.09 -8.24 -15.28
N PHE A 45 -8.82 -7.03 -14.79
CA PHE A 45 -7.77 -6.15 -15.27
C PHE A 45 -6.94 -5.70 -14.07
N LEU A 46 -5.76 -6.30 -13.94
CA LEU A 46 -4.81 -6.11 -12.85
C LEU A 46 -3.59 -5.34 -13.35
N VAL A 47 -3.17 -4.35 -12.57
CA VAL A 47 -1.93 -3.59 -12.78
C VAL A 47 -1.13 -3.62 -11.49
N GLU A 48 0.09 -4.12 -11.58
CA GLU A 48 0.98 -4.28 -10.43
C GLU A 48 2.42 -3.91 -10.77
N LEU A 49 3.16 -3.51 -9.75
CA LEU A 49 4.61 -3.55 -9.76
C LEU A 49 5.06 -4.97 -9.47
N ASN A 50 5.99 -5.46 -10.26
CA ASN A 50 6.65 -6.75 -10.10
C ASN A 50 8.15 -6.57 -10.34
N SER A 51 8.95 -6.75 -9.30
CA SER A 51 10.41 -6.57 -9.34
C SER A 51 10.85 -5.24 -9.98
N GLY A 52 10.18 -4.13 -9.63
CA GLY A 52 10.48 -2.78 -10.14
C GLY A 52 9.99 -2.49 -11.56
N ASN A 53 9.20 -3.39 -12.16
CA ASN A 53 8.64 -3.26 -13.49
C ASN A 53 7.12 -3.26 -13.42
N ILE A 54 6.45 -2.62 -14.38
CA ILE A 54 4.99 -2.70 -14.48
C ILE A 54 4.59 -3.99 -15.17
N GLN A 55 3.67 -4.71 -14.55
CA GLN A 55 2.97 -5.84 -15.14
C GLN A 55 1.48 -5.54 -15.22
N VAL A 56 0.93 -5.69 -16.42
CA VAL A 56 -0.50 -5.58 -16.70
C VAL A 56 -1.01 -6.96 -17.09
N ARG A 57 -2.01 -7.45 -16.38
CA ARG A 57 -2.67 -8.73 -16.62
C ARG A 57 -4.15 -8.48 -16.88
N ILE A 58 -4.62 -8.87 -18.06
CA ILE A 58 -6.03 -8.71 -18.44
C ILE A 58 -6.54 -10.08 -18.88
N ASN A 59 -7.58 -10.58 -18.21
CA ASN A 59 -8.26 -11.80 -18.59
C ASN A 59 -9.69 -11.52 -19.02
N PHE A 60 -10.02 -12.00 -20.21
CA PHE A 60 -11.39 -12.09 -20.70
C PHE A 60 -11.84 -13.54 -20.59
N ARG A 61 -12.41 -13.89 -19.44
CA ARG A 61 -12.92 -15.22 -19.06
C ARG A 61 -11.86 -16.34 -18.98
N THR A 62 -11.22 -16.69 -20.08
CA THR A 62 -10.28 -17.83 -20.18
C THR A 62 -8.97 -17.51 -20.88
N ASN A 63 -8.74 -16.26 -21.28
CA ASN A 63 -7.54 -15.86 -21.99
C ASN A 63 -6.87 -14.67 -21.30
N GLU A 64 -5.85 -14.98 -20.50
CA GLU A 64 -5.01 -13.97 -19.88
C GLU A 64 -3.99 -13.44 -20.89
N GLN A 65 -3.94 -12.12 -21.01
CA GLN A 65 -2.87 -11.39 -21.67
C GLN A 65 -2.01 -10.70 -20.62
N ILE A 66 -0.69 -10.79 -20.80
CA ILE A 66 0.29 -10.20 -19.90
C ILE A 66 1.16 -9.23 -20.70
N LEU A 67 1.21 -7.98 -20.26
CA LEU A 67 2.13 -6.96 -20.77
C LEU A 67 3.09 -6.56 -19.65
N CYS A 68 4.38 -6.57 -19.94
CA CYS A 68 5.40 -6.08 -19.02
C CYS A 68 6.06 -4.82 -19.58
N SER A 69 6.49 -3.94 -18.67
CA SER A 69 7.41 -2.87 -19.04
C SER A 69 8.77 -3.43 -19.46
N GLN A 70 9.63 -2.56 -19.99
CA GLN A 70 10.99 -2.95 -20.37
C GLN A 70 11.74 -3.54 -19.18
N LEU A 71 12.58 -4.55 -19.44
CA LEU A 71 13.41 -5.15 -18.40
C LEU A 71 14.33 -4.07 -17.79
N HIS A 72 14.32 -3.94 -16.46
CA HIS A 72 15.06 -2.93 -15.70
C HIS A 72 14.53 -1.50 -15.86
N SER A 73 13.21 -1.33 -15.92
CA SER A 73 12.59 0.01 -15.88
C SER A 73 12.89 0.73 -14.55
N GLN A 74 13.12 -0.03 -13.45
CA GLN A 74 13.41 0.44 -12.09
C GLN A 74 12.47 1.57 -11.65
N LEU A 75 11.16 1.31 -11.76
CA LEU A 75 10.10 2.30 -11.49
C LEU A 75 9.78 2.43 -9.99
N ASP A 76 10.59 1.80 -9.14
CA ASP A 76 10.63 1.88 -7.69
C ASP A 76 11.76 2.82 -7.20
N ASP A 77 12.05 3.87 -7.97
CA ASP A 77 13.12 4.85 -7.75
C ASP A 77 12.70 6.06 -6.90
N LEU A 78 11.51 6.04 -6.31
CA LEU A 78 10.86 7.15 -5.61
C LEU A 78 10.56 8.39 -6.47
N GLU A 79 10.53 8.28 -7.80
CA GLU A 79 10.03 9.34 -8.69
C GLU A 79 8.57 9.09 -9.10
N TRP A 80 7.92 10.16 -9.59
CA TRP A 80 6.54 10.05 -10.09
C TRP A 80 6.52 9.49 -11.51
N HIS A 81 5.98 8.28 -11.67
CA HIS A 81 5.72 7.68 -12.97
C HIS A 81 4.26 7.80 -13.38
N LEU A 82 4.01 8.06 -14.65
CA LEU A 82 2.69 8.09 -15.28
C LEU A 82 2.45 6.80 -16.07
N LEU A 83 1.35 6.11 -15.75
CA LEU A 83 0.85 4.97 -16.51
C LEU A 83 -0.41 5.35 -17.27
N GLU A 84 -0.43 5.01 -18.55
CA GLU A 84 -1.60 5.12 -19.41
C GLU A 84 -1.81 3.78 -20.12
N ILE A 85 -2.91 3.10 -19.80
CA ILE A 85 -3.27 1.80 -20.33
C ILE A 85 -4.59 1.92 -21.09
N HIS A 86 -4.61 1.41 -22.30
CA HIS A 86 -5.76 1.44 -23.19
C HIS A 86 -6.03 0.04 -23.72
N HIS A 87 -7.27 -0.39 -23.60
CA HIS A 87 -7.78 -1.60 -24.21
C HIS A 87 -8.91 -1.19 -25.15
N GLU A 88 -8.71 -1.40 -26.44
CA GLU A 88 -9.65 -1.12 -27.51
C GLU A 88 -9.70 -2.32 -28.44
N ARG A 89 -10.84 -3.02 -28.45
CA ARG A 89 -11.05 -4.26 -29.22
C ARG A 89 -9.98 -5.30 -28.91
N GLU A 90 -9.23 -5.77 -29.89
CA GLU A 90 -8.14 -6.73 -29.73
C GLU A 90 -6.87 -6.12 -29.14
N ASN A 91 -6.72 -4.79 -29.09
CA ASN A 91 -5.44 -4.16 -28.77
C ASN A 91 -5.40 -3.69 -27.32
N ILE A 92 -4.36 -4.12 -26.60
CA ILE A 92 -4.01 -3.61 -25.27
C ILE A 92 -2.69 -2.85 -25.42
N THR A 93 -2.66 -1.59 -25.00
CA THR A 93 -1.46 -0.73 -25.02
C THR A 93 -1.16 -0.28 -23.59
N LEU A 94 0.11 -0.36 -23.20
CA LEU A 94 0.66 0.26 -21.99
C LEU A 94 1.66 1.34 -22.42
N VAL A 95 1.51 2.55 -21.89
CA VAL A 95 2.42 3.67 -22.04
C VAL A 95 2.92 4.12 -20.67
N ILE A 96 4.24 4.29 -20.54
CA ILE A 96 4.90 4.75 -19.30
C ILE A 96 5.66 6.04 -19.61
N ASP A 97 5.42 7.07 -18.80
CA ASP A 97 6.06 8.39 -18.87
C ASP A 97 6.05 9.03 -20.28
N LYS A 98 5.05 8.67 -21.08
CA LYS A 98 4.88 9.10 -22.49
C LYS A 98 6.02 8.69 -23.44
N ASN A 99 7.00 7.93 -22.95
CA ASN A 99 8.22 7.59 -23.69
C ASN A 99 8.27 6.11 -24.05
N TYR A 100 7.83 5.25 -23.15
CA TYR A 100 7.84 3.81 -23.36
C TYR A 100 6.45 3.31 -23.71
N ARG A 101 6.33 2.55 -24.81
CA ARG A 101 5.08 1.96 -25.26
C ARG A 101 5.28 0.47 -25.54
N THR A 102 4.41 -0.35 -24.96
CA THR A 102 4.29 -1.78 -25.28
C THR A 102 2.84 -2.10 -25.61
N SER A 103 2.61 -3.14 -26.40
CA SER A 103 1.27 -3.54 -26.81
C SER A 103 1.17 -5.05 -26.97
N ALA A 104 0.00 -5.59 -26.68
CA ALA A 104 -0.36 -6.98 -26.93
C ALA A 104 -1.68 -7.02 -27.69
N MET A 105 -1.88 -8.10 -28.43
CA MET A 105 -3.09 -8.33 -29.21
C MET A 105 -3.79 -9.57 -28.66
N VAL A 106 -5.06 -9.42 -28.31
CA VAL A 106 -5.95 -10.52 -27.95
C VAL A 106 -6.36 -11.22 -29.25
N PRO A 107 -6.33 -12.55 -29.35
CA PRO A 107 -6.78 -13.26 -30.54
C PRO A 107 -8.20 -12.89 -30.98
N ASP A 108 -8.37 -12.52 -32.25
CA ASP A 108 -9.59 -11.92 -32.84
C ASP A 108 -10.89 -12.74 -32.69
N PHE A 109 -10.80 -14.04 -32.42
CA PHE A 109 -11.96 -14.93 -32.26
C PHE A 109 -12.55 -14.93 -30.85
N LEU A 110 -11.97 -14.17 -29.93
CA LEU A 110 -12.36 -14.15 -28.52
C LEU A 110 -13.29 -12.99 -28.19
N VAL A 111 -14.00 -13.10 -27.07
CA VAL A 111 -14.79 -12.00 -26.51
C VAL A 111 -13.84 -11.10 -25.71
N PHE A 112 -13.87 -9.79 -25.99
CA PHE A 112 -13.01 -8.79 -25.34
C PHE A 112 -13.76 -7.98 -24.28
N GLU A 113 -14.93 -8.44 -23.84
CA GLU A 113 -15.72 -7.76 -22.83
C GLU A 113 -15.16 -8.04 -21.43
N LEU A 114 -14.78 -6.99 -20.71
CA LEU A 114 -14.38 -7.07 -19.31
C LEU A 114 -15.63 -6.97 -18.41
N ASN A 115 -15.98 -8.07 -17.75
CA ASN A 115 -17.08 -8.10 -16.78
C ASN A 115 -16.57 -7.81 -15.37
N ILE A 116 -16.92 -6.63 -14.84
CA ILE A 116 -16.59 -6.22 -13.47
C ILE A 116 -17.80 -6.52 -12.59
N GLU A 117 -17.65 -7.42 -11.62
CA GLU A 117 -18.73 -7.84 -10.71
C GLU A 117 -18.41 -7.50 -9.25
N TYR A 118 -17.15 -7.61 -8.85
CA TYR A 118 -16.70 -7.36 -7.48
C TYR A 118 -16.24 -5.91 -7.26
N GLY A 119 -15.95 -5.19 -8.34
CA GLY A 119 -15.70 -3.75 -8.34
C GLY A 119 -14.26 -3.38 -8.68
N LEU A 120 -13.88 -2.15 -8.32
CA LEU A 120 -12.55 -1.59 -8.53
C LEU A 120 -11.79 -1.52 -7.21
N TYR A 121 -10.50 -1.80 -7.27
CA TYR A 121 -9.58 -1.84 -6.14
C TYR A 121 -8.33 -1.05 -6.49
N ILE A 122 -7.83 -0.26 -5.54
CA ILE A 122 -6.66 0.60 -5.72
C ILE A 122 -5.77 0.39 -4.50
N GLY A 123 -4.48 0.16 -4.74
CA GLY A 123 -3.46 -0.03 -3.72
C GLY A 123 -3.52 -1.35 -2.94
N GLY A 124 -4.67 -2.01 -2.88
CA GLY A 124 -4.78 -3.29 -2.19
C GLY A 124 -6.11 -3.99 -2.47
N ARG A 125 -6.16 -5.29 -2.20
CA ARG A 125 -7.34 -6.14 -2.47
C ARG A 125 -8.39 -6.13 -1.35
N GLY A 126 -8.04 -5.62 -0.17
CA GLY A 126 -8.88 -5.72 1.03
C GLY A 126 -9.23 -7.19 1.34
N THR A 127 -10.51 -7.50 1.45
CA THR A 127 -11.00 -8.87 1.73
C THR A 127 -11.36 -9.67 0.48
N LEU A 128 -11.00 -9.18 -0.72
CA LEU A 128 -11.30 -9.89 -1.97
C LEU A 128 -10.50 -11.19 -2.05
N ASP A 129 -11.21 -12.30 -2.24
CA ASP A 129 -10.64 -13.64 -2.35
C ASP A 129 -11.07 -14.28 -3.69
N VAL A 130 -10.14 -14.33 -4.64
CA VAL A 130 -10.36 -14.75 -6.03
C VAL A 130 -9.13 -15.50 -6.52
N HIS A 131 -9.33 -16.51 -7.36
CA HIS A 131 -8.29 -17.47 -7.73
C HIS A 131 -7.10 -16.86 -8.48
N TYR A 132 -7.29 -15.76 -9.20
CA TYR A 132 -6.23 -15.07 -9.94
C TYR A 132 -5.33 -14.17 -9.06
N LEU A 133 -5.65 -14.06 -7.76
CA LEU A 133 -4.83 -13.41 -6.74
C LEU A 133 -4.21 -14.44 -5.75
N ASN A 134 -4.17 -15.73 -6.11
CA ASN A 134 -3.71 -16.81 -5.22
C ASN A 134 -2.24 -16.69 -4.77
N SER A 135 -1.41 -15.91 -5.46
CA SER A 135 -0.19 -15.36 -4.88
C SER A 135 -0.55 -14.09 -4.13
N THR A 136 -0.35 -14.03 -2.81
CA THR A 136 -0.70 -12.87 -1.96
C THR A 136 -0.16 -11.60 -2.62
N PRO A 137 -1.00 -10.79 -3.31
CA PRO A 137 -0.52 -9.59 -3.97
C PRO A 137 -0.06 -8.69 -2.84
N ILE A 138 1.18 -8.23 -2.92
CA ILE A 138 1.70 -7.28 -1.96
C ILE A 138 0.87 -6.01 -2.18
N ASN A 139 0.14 -5.57 -1.16
CA ASN A 139 -0.56 -4.29 -1.23
C ASN A 139 0.51 -3.20 -1.43
N PHE A 140 0.17 -2.22 -2.24
CA PHE A 140 1.03 -1.10 -2.53
C PHE A 140 1.34 -0.27 -1.28
N ARG A 141 2.61 0.10 -1.16
CA ARG A 141 3.07 1.13 -0.24
C ARG A 141 3.69 2.26 -1.06
N GLY A 142 3.25 3.49 -0.83
CA GLY A 142 3.70 4.66 -1.57
C GLY A 142 2.52 5.59 -1.88
N CYS A 143 2.68 6.42 -2.91
CA CYS A 143 1.64 7.35 -3.33
C CYS A 143 1.05 6.95 -4.68
N ILE A 144 -0.28 7.02 -4.80
CA ILE A 144 -1.00 6.94 -6.07
C ILE A 144 -1.80 8.23 -6.24
N ASN A 145 -1.75 8.82 -7.43
CA ASN A 145 -2.49 10.01 -7.79
C ASN A 145 -3.14 9.89 -9.17
N ASP A 146 -4.08 10.80 -9.47
CA ASP A 146 -4.70 10.94 -10.79
C ASP A 146 -5.28 9.63 -11.35
N VAL A 147 -5.91 8.82 -10.48
CA VAL A 147 -6.50 7.52 -10.87
C VAL A 147 -7.80 7.76 -11.62
N ILE A 148 -7.74 7.67 -12.94
CA ILE A 148 -8.85 7.89 -13.85
C ILE A 148 -9.11 6.58 -14.59
N PHE A 149 -10.28 6.00 -14.38
CA PHE A 149 -10.74 4.80 -15.08
C PHE A 149 -11.95 5.14 -15.93
N ASN A 150 -11.86 4.97 -17.25
CA ASN A 150 -12.93 5.28 -18.21
C ASN A 150 -13.52 6.70 -18.01
N ASN A 151 -12.64 7.69 -17.99
CA ASN A 151 -12.95 9.11 -17.76
C ASN A 151 -13.57 9.44 -16.40
N HIS A 152 -13.55 8.51 -15.45
CA HIS A 152 -14.02 8.75 -14.09
C HIS A 152 -12.83 8.84 -13.12
N ASP A 153 -12.65 10.01 -12.51
CA ASP A 153 -11.66 10.23 -11.46
C ASP A 153 -12.11 9.56 -10.15
N ILE A 154 -11.40 8.49 -9.79
CA ILE A 154 -11.68 7.68 -8.62
C ILE A 154 -11.36 8.45 -7.34
N LEU A 155 -10.21 9.14 -7.26
CA LEU A 155 -9.75 9.81 -6.05
C LEU A 155 -10.60 11.04 -5.72
N THR A 156 -10.96 11.85 -6.71
CA THR A 156 -11.85 13.00 -6.51
C THR A 156 -13.23 12.55 -6.04
N SER A 157 -13.70 11.40 -6.55
CA SER A 157 -14.97 10.85 -6.11
C SER A 157 -14.98 10.48 -4.62
N LEU A 158 -13.83 10.20 -3.99
CA LEU A 158 -13.79 9.83 -2.56
C LEU A 158 -14.31 10.94 -1.64
N LYS A 159 -14.23 12.19 -2.09
CA LYS A 159 -14.73 13.35 -1.32
C LYS A 159 -16.25 13.41 -1.25
N SER A 160 -16.97 12.70 -2.13
CA SER A 160 -18.44 12.61 -2.07
C SER A 160 -18.91 11.44 -1.21
N SER A 161 -19.90 11.67 -0.35
CA SER A 161 -20.46 10.70 0.61
C SER A 161 -21.31 9.60 -0.06
N ALA A 162 -20.74 8.88 -1.04
CA ALA A 162 -21.41 7.78 -1.71
C ALA A 162 -21.23 6.47 -0.94
N ARG A 163 -22.33 5.75 -0.67
CA ARG A 163 -22.39 4.47 0.08
C ARG A 163 -21.66 3.29 -0.57
N ASN A 164 -21.09 3.45 -1.75
CA ASN A 164 -20.54 2.36 -2.56
C ASN A 164 -19.01 2.29 -2.49
N LYS A 165 -18.40 2.75 -1.40
CA LYS A 165 -16.94 2.85 -1.24
C LYS A 165 -16.51 2.32 0.12
N ASN A 166 -15.46 1.51 0.13
CA ASN A 166 -14.76 1.13 1.35
C ASN A 166 -13.33 1.64 1.24
N ILE A 167 -12.88 2.42 2.22
CA ILE A 167 -11.54 2.99 2.26
C ILE A 167 -10.90 2.54 3.57
N HIS A 168 -9.72 1.95 3.48
CA HIS A 168 -8.97 1.49 4.64
C HIS A 168 -7.62 2.18 4.68
N GLU A 169 -7.39 2.98 5.73
CA GLU A 169 -6.10 3.61 6.05
C GLU A 169 -5.45 4.32 4.83
N VAL A 170 -6.19 5.18 4.14
CA VAL A 170 -5.67 6.00 3.03
C VAL A 170 -5.68 7.48 3.43
N SER A 171 -4.57 8.17 3.23
CA SER A 171 -4.53 9.64 3.34
C SER A 171 -4.64 10.28 1.95
N LEU A 172 -5.31 11.42 1.83
CA LEU A 172 -5.55 12.06 0.52
C LEU A 172 -4.31 12.78 -0.04
N SER A 173 -3.38 13.16 0.82
CA SER A 173 -2.05 13.69 0.44
C SER A 173 -1.06 12.55 0.17
N CYS A 174 0.10 12.89 -0.40
CA CYS A 174 1.26 12.02 -0.43
C CYS A 174 2.09 12.26 0.83
N SER A 175 2.31 11.22 1.63
CA SER A 175 3.00 11.30 2.92
C SER A 175 4.51 11.36 2.70
N ASN A 176 5.20 12.24 3.44
CA ASN A 176 6.65 12.37 3.35
C ASN A 176 7.39 11.16 3.93
N GLU A 177 6.72 10.32 4.73
CA GLU A 177 7.33 9.12 5.33
C GLU A 177 7.88 8.11 4.32
N PHE A 178 7.41 8.16 3.08
CA PHE A 178 7.89 7.28 2.01
C PHE A 178 9.25 7.72 1.48
N PHE A 179 9.61 8.98 1.72
CA PHE A 179 10.82 9.66 1.27
C PHE A 179 11.74 10.05 2.42
N ALA A 180 11.30 9.81 3.66
CA ALA A 180 12.03 10.17 4.86
C ALA A 180 13.41 9.50 4.88
N GLY A 181 14.44 10.34 4.93
CA GLY A 181 15.81 9.91 5.22
C GLY A 181 15.99 9.51 6.68
N GLU A 182 17.20 9.06 7.05
CA GLU A 182 17.52 8.59 8.40
C GLU A 182 17.23 9.63 9.50
N GLU A 183 17.33 10.92 9.19
CA GLU A 183 17.15 12.04 10.12
C GLU A 183 15.75 12.67 10.06
N GLU A 184 14.86 12.18 9.18
CA GLU A 184 13.50 12.72 9.06
C GLU A 184 12.49 11.94 9.91
N PRO A 185 11.64 12.63 10.69
CA PRO A 185 10.72 11.96 11.59
C PRO A 185 9.60 11.22 10.85
N LEU A 186 9.25 10.03 11.34
CA LEU A 186 8.12 9.23 10.86
C LEU A 186 6.88 9.44 11.74
N SER A 187 5.70 9.44 11.11
CA SER A 187 4.41 9.61 11.81
C SER A 187 3.62 8.31 11.86
N PHE A 188 3.10 7.96 13.02
CA PHE A 188 2.16 6.83 13.19
C PHE A 188 0.73 7.38 13.24
N PHE A 189 -0.03 7.22 12.16
CA PHE A 189 -1.35 7.85 12.00
C PHE A 189 -2.52 7.08 12.64
N SER A 190 -2.30 5.84 13.05
CA SER A 190 -3.32 4.94 13.62
C SER A 190 -2.73 4.20 14.82
N SER A 191 -3.56 3.84 15.79
CA SER A 191 -3.15 3.02 16.95
C SER A 191 -2.73 1.60 16.56
N LYS A 192 -2.95 1.21 15.29
CA LYS A 192 -2.51 -0.07 14.72
C LYS A 192 -1.21 0.05 13.92
N SER A 193 -0.72 1.27 13.67
CA SER A 193 0.52 1.47 12.94
C SER A 193 1.70 1.05 13.82
N TYR A 194 2.58 0.20 13.30
CA TYR A 194 3.82 -0.19 13.97
C TYR A 194 4.91 -0.45 12.93
N VAL A 195 6.17 -0.40 13.37
CA VAL A 195 7.33 -0.88 12.61
C VAL A 195 7.95 -2.02 13.40
N SER A 196 8.30 -3.11 12.71
CA SER A 196 9.08 -4.20 13.29
C SER A 196 10.52 -4.10 12.84
N PHE A 197 11.43 -4.23 13.81
CA PHE A 197 12.87 -4.26 13.57
C PHE A 197 13.37 -5.71 13.65
N PRO A 198 14.49 -6.05 12.98
CA PRO A 198 15.15 -7.33 13.19
C PRO A 198 15.45 -7.58 14.66
N LEU A 199 15.48 -8.86 15.06
CA LEU A 199 15.75 -9.25 16.43
C LEU A 199 17.06 -8.65 16.93
N TRP A 200 16.98 -8.00 18.09
CA TRP A 200 18.12 -7.34 18.71
C TRP A 200 19.06 -8.39 19.33
N ASN A 201 20.05 -8.84 18.55
CA ASN A 201 21.01 -9.85 18.98
C ASN A 201 22.14 -9.22 19.82
N ILE A 202 21.87 -8.94 21.09
CA ILE A 202 22.84 -8.31 21.99
C ILE A 202 23.34 -9.29 23.03
N GLN A 203 24.53 -9.83 22.80
CA GLN A 203 25.23 -10.66 23.79
C GLN A 203 25.84 -9.83 24.93
N ALA A 204 25.91 -8.49 24.81
CA ALA A 204 26.60 -7.61 25.76
C ALA A 204 25.79 -6.35 26.19
N GLY A 205 24.48 -6.31 25.94
CA GLY A 205 23.64 -5.12 26.18
C GLY A 205 23.71 -4.08 25.06
N GLY A 206 22.67 -3.27 24.90
CA GLY A 206 22.56 -2.28 23.82
C GLY A 206 21.77 -1.05 24.22
N ILE A 207 21.92 -0.01 23.41
CA ILE A 207 21.29 1.29 23.61
C ILE A 207 20.29 1.51 22.48
N LEU A 208 19.09 1.96 22.83
CA LEU A 208 18.09 2.43 21.89
C LEU A 208 17.84 3.91 22.18
N GLU A 209 18.01 4.74 21.16
CA GLU A 209 17.77 6.18 21.21
C GLU A 209 16.80 6.55 20.10
N TYR A 210 15.76 7.31 20.44
CA TYR A 210 14.82 7.91 19.49
C TYR A 210 14.18 9.14 20.14
N SER A 211 13.72 10.07 19.32
CA SER A 211 12.91 11.21 19.78
C SER A 211 11.43 10.93 19.48
N VAL A 212 10.52 11.40 20.32
CA VAL A 212 9.07 11.20 20.13
C VAL A 212 8.32 12.50 20.36
N GLN A 213 7.49 12.88 19.40
CA GLN A 213 6.56 13.99 19.50
C GLN A 213 5.13 13.46 19.45
N THR A 214 4.31 13.74 20.46
CA THR A 214 2.93 13.22 20.51
C THR A 214 2.03 14.06 21.41
N THR A 215 0.71 13.94 21.22
CA THR A 215 -0.33 14.41 22.14
C THR A 215 -1.08 13.27 22.82
N ALA A 216 -0.73 12.01 22.51
CA ALA A 216 -1.44 10.84 22.99
C ALA A 216 -1.28 10.67 24.51
N GLN A 217 -2.39 10.34 25.19
CA GLN A 217 -2.36 10.02 26.62
C GLN A 217 -1.93 8.58 26.89
N TRP A 218 -2.15 7.67 25.93
CA TRP A 218 -1.74 6.27 26.02
C TRP A 218 -1.18 5.79 24.68
N GLY A 219 -0.15 4.94 24.72
CA GLY A 219 0.38 4.29 23.52
C GLY A 219 1.66 3.50 23.78
N LEU A 220 1.78 2.33 23.15
CA LEU A 220 3.02 1.56 23.18
C LEU A 220 4.05 2.19 22.25
N LEU A 221 5.26 2.46 22.75
CA LEU A 221 6.35 3.05 21.97
C LEU A 221 7.29 1.97 21.44
N ILE A 222 7.72 1.05 22.30
CA ILE A 222 8.50 -0.12 21.91
C ILE A 222 8.11 -1.33 22.74
N TYR A 223 8.16 -2.51 22.11
CA TYR A 223 8.06 -3.79 22.79
C TYR A 223 9.00 -4.81 22.15
N SER A 224 9.74 -5.53 22.97
CA SER A 224 10.54 -6.68 22.59
C SER A 224 10.34 -7.80 23.59
N SER A 225 9.96 -8.98 23.10
CA SER A 225 9.83 -10.19 23.90
C SER A 225 11.08 -11.05 23.82
N GLY A 226 11.46 -11.64 24.95
CA GLY A 226 12.53 -12.62 25.09
C GLY A 226 12.03 -13.99 25.59
N PRO A 227 12.95 -14.94 25.77
CA PRO A 227 12.63 -16.29 26.26
C PRO A 227 11.98 -16.26 27.64
N LEU A 228 11.18 -17.29 27.94
CA LEU A 228 10.59 -17.52 29.27
C LEU A 228 9.76 -16.32 29.80
N GLY A 229 9.28 -15.48 28.89
CA GLY A 229 8.48 -14.31 29.18
C GLY A 229 9.29 -13.04 29.47
N ASP A 230 10.60 -13.05 29.34
CA ASP A 230 11.38 -11.81 29.47
C ASP A 230 10.89 -10.76 28.46
N PHE A 231 10.96 -9.48 28.81
CA PHE A 231 10.59 -8.42 27.88
C PHE A 231 11.19 -7.08 28.27
N VAL A 232 11.28 -6.19 27.28
CA VAL A 232 11.49 -4.76 27.45
C VAL A 232 10.34 -4.06 26.74
N ALA A 233 9.67 -3.14 27.44
CA ALA A 233 8.63 -2.31 26.87
C ALA A 233 8.83 -0.85 27.30
N MET A 234 8.46 0.07 26.42
CA MET A 234 8.27 1.47 26.77
C MET A 234 6.92 1.93 26.25
N GLU A 235 6.16 2.64 27.06
CA GLU A 235 4.83 3.11 26.72
C GLU A 235 4.58 4.51 27.29
N ILE A 236 3.57 5.18 26.76
CA ILE A 236 2.99 6.36 27.34
C ILE A 236 1.76 5.92 28.12
N GLU A 237 1.67 6.32 29.38
CA GLU A 237 0.50 6.11 30.23
C GLU A 237 0.16 7.40 30.97
N ASN A 238 -1.04 7.93 30.73
CA ASN A 238 -1.49 9.24 31.22
C ASN A 238 -0.49 10.38 30.87
N GLY A 239 0.13 10.31 29.69
CA GLY A 239 1.11 11.28 29.20
C GLY A 239 2.54 11.11 29.74
N LEU A 240 2.78 10.21 30.69
CA LEU A 240 4.11 9.90 31.21
C LEU A 240 4.73 8.76 30.41
N ILE A 241 6.04 8.84 30.13
CA ILE A 241 6.78 7.69 29.59
C ILE A 241 7.03 6.72 30.73
N LYS A 242 6.67 5.45 30.53
CA LYS A 242 7.00 4.35 31.42
C LYS A 242 7.82 3.30 30.70
N ALA A 243 8.86 2.80 31.36
CA ALA A 243 9.68 1.71 30.86
C ALA A 243 9.55 0.50 31.79
N HIS A 244 9.30 -0.66 31.21
CA HIS A 244 9.10 -1.92 31.91
C HIS A 244 10.11 -2.95 31.41
N ILE A 245 10.84 -3.57 32.33
CA ILE A 245 11.81 -4.62 32.01
C ILE A 245 11.51 -5.84 32.89
N ARG A 246 11.33 -7.00 32.26
CA ARG A 246 11.27 -8.30 32.94
C ARG A 246 12.43 -9.17 32.49
N MET A 247 13.20 -9.64 33.46
CA MET A 247 14.30 -10.60 33.27
C MET A 247 14.19 -11.70 34.32
N GLY A 248 13.76 -12.89 33.90
CA GLY A 248 13.34 -14.00 34.75
C GLY A 248 12.26 -13.59 35.74
N LYS A 249 12.59 -13.65 37.04
CA LYS A 249 11.68 -13.24 38.12
C LYS A 249 11.75 -11.75 38.45
N ASN A 250 12.76 -11.04 37.96
CA ASN A 250 12.96 -9.64 38.27
C ASN A 250 12.11 -8.76 37.36
N ARG A 251 11.56 -7.69 37.93
CA ARG A 251 10.80 -6.67 37.22
C ARG A 251 11.30 -5.30 37.63
N LEU A 252 11.49 -4.44 36.65
CA LEU A 252 11.83 -3.03 36.83
C LEU A 252 10.78 -2.19 36.13
N GLU A 253 10.36 -1.12 36.79
CA GLU A 253 9.50 -0.09 36.21
C GLU A 253 10.15 1.27 36.48
N LEU A 254 10.21 2.10 35.44
CA LEU A 254 10.69 3.47 35.49
C LEU A 254 9.60 4.36 34.90
N SER A 255 9.48 5.59 35.41
CA SER A 255 8.54 6.58 34.89
C SER A 255 9.24 7.92 34.72
N SER A 256 8.89 8.67 33.68
CA SER A 256 9.25 10.08 33.57
C SER A 256 8.64 10.87 34.73
N LEU A 257 9.30 11.96 35.11
CA LEU A 257 8.83 12.85 36.18
C LEU A 257 7.77 13.85 35.72
N SER A 258 7.65 14.03 34.41
CA SER A 258 6.73 15.00 33.79
C SER A 258 6.12 14.39 32.54
N PRO A 259 4.88 14.80 32.19
CA PRO A 259 4.26 14.41 30.94
C PRO A 259 5.07 14.86 29.73
N VAL A 260 5.07 14.06 28.67
CA VAL A 260 5.78 14.33 27.41
C VAL A 260 4.83 14.49 26.21
N ASN A 261 3.52 14.47 26.46
CA ASN A 261 2.49 14.51 25.42
C ASN A 261 2.05 15.95 25.08
N ASP A 262 3.01 16.87 25.01
CA ASP A 262 2.82 18.31 24.76
C ASP A 262 3.07 18.71 23.29
N ASN A 263 3.21 17.72 22.41
CA ASN A 263 3.56 17.90 21.01
C ASN A 263 4.91 18.61 20.79
N GLN A 264 5.88 18.42 21.68
CA GLN A 264 7.28 18.82 21.48
C GLN A 264 8.17 17.58 21.32
N TRP A 265 9.38 17.78 20.76
CA TRP A 265 10.42 16.75 20.61
C TRP A 265 11.24 16.56 21.88
#